data_AF-A0A392UPS9-F1
#
_entry.id   AF-A0A392UPS9-F1
#
_cell.length_a   1.000
_cell.length_b   1.000
_cell.length_c   1.000
_cell.angle_alpha   90.00
_cell.angle_beta   90.00
_cell.angle_gamma   90.00
#
_symmetry.space_group_name_H-M   'P 1'
#
loop_
_entity.id
_entity.type
_entity.pdbx_description
1 polymer ?
#
loop_
_entity_poly.entity_id
_entity_poly.type
_entity_poly.pdbx_seq_one_letter_code
_entity_poly.pdbx_strand_id
1 'polypeptide(L)' 'MEEQRAKFINGYTLANMSMLKEAVKVPNHPLLMKKPSGSVPETSDMLFDNESKEVVLEFIRLMKEEGLTVSKSDIAP' A
#
# COMPACT_ATOMS: atom_id res chain seq x y z
N MET A 1 -17.39 -22.80 0.52
CA MET A 1 -18.02 -22.90 1.85
C MET A 1 -17.82 -21.55 2.50
N GLU A 2 -18.88 -20.79 2.77
CA GLU A 2 -18.79 -19.44 3.30
C GLU A 2 -18.50 -19.51 4.79
N GLU A 3 -17.34 -19.00 5.23
CA GLU A 3 -16.94 -19.00 6.64
C GLU A 3 -17.92 -18.17 7.47
N GLN A 4 -18.77 -18.83 8.26
CA GLN A 4 -19.55 -18.16 9.30
C GLN A 4 -18.61 -17.71 10.41
N ARG A 5 -18.20 -16.44 10.38
CA ARG A 5 -17.44 -15.83 11.47
C ARG A 5 -18.29 -15.84 12.74
N ALA A 6 -17.71 -16.27 13.85
CA ALA A 6 -18.36 -16.21 15.16
C ALA A 6 -18.77 -14.76 15.49
N LYS A 7 -19.96 -14.59 16.08
CA LYS A 7 -20.44 -13.26 16.49
C LYS A 7 -19.69 -12.83 17.75
N PHE A 8 -18.87 -11.80 17.64
CA PHE A 8 -18.20 -11.19 18.79
C PHE A 8 -19.20 -10.38 19.61
N ILE A 9 -19.05 -10.40 20.94
CA ILE A 9 -19.79 -9.53 21.86
C ILE A 9 -19.37 -8.10 21.58
N ASN A 10 -20.33 -7.21 21.29
CA ASN A 10 -20.07 -5.79 21.03
C ASN A 10 -20.68 -4.91 22.12
N GLY A 11 -20.35 -3.61 22.08
CA GLY A 11 -20.84 -2.64 23.07
C GLY A 11 -22.37 -2.57 23.17
N TYR A 12 -23.10 -2.77 22.08
CA TYR A 12 -24.57 -2.79 22.10
C TYR A 12 -25.12 -4.01 22.83
N THR A 13 -24.52 -5.19 22.62
CA THR A 13 -24.89 -6.40 23.38
C THR A 13 -24.70 -6.19 24.88
N LEU A 14 -23.58 -5.57 25.28
CA LEU A 14 -23.31 -5.25 26.69
C LEU A 14 -24.28 -4.21 27.26
N ALA A 15 -24.66 -3.20 26.47
CA ALA A 15 -25.66 -2.20 26.87
C ALA A 15 -27.03 -2.83 27.14
N ASN A 16 -27.48 -3.73 26.25
CA ASN A 16 -28.76 -4.42 26.39
C ASN A 16 -28.81 -5.33 27.63
N MET A 17 -27.67 -5.87 28.04
CA MET A 17 -27.54 -6.66 29.27
C MET A 17 -27.36 -5.81 30.53
N SER A 18 -27.44 -4.47 30.43
CA SER A 18 -27.19 -3.54 31.54
C SER A 18 -25.83 -3.72 32.21
N MET A 19 -24.82 -4.17 31.43
CA MET A 19 -23.47 -4.43 31.93
C MET A 19 -22.52 -3.23 31.80
N LEU A 20 -22.99 -2.12 31.24
CA LEU A 20 -22.22 -0.90 31.07
C LEU A 20 -22.56 0.12 32.15
N LYS A 21 -21.52 0.73 32.74
CA LYS A 21 -21.67 1.84 33.70
C LYS A 21 -21.93 3.17 33.00
N GLU A 22 -21.60 3.26 31.71
CA GLU A 22 -21.70 4.47 30.89
C GLU A 22 -22.29 4.14 29.52
N ALA A 23 -22.93 5.11 28.87
CA ALA A 23 -23.55 4.89 27.57
C ALA A 23 -22.49 4.62 26.48
N VAL A 24 -22.83 3.76 25.52
CA VAL A 24 -21.96 3.47 24.36
C VAL A 24 -21.80 4.74 23.53
N LYS A 25 -20.62 5.37 23.61
CA LYS A 25 -20.30 6.56 22.83
C LYS A 25 -19.78 6.13 21.46
N VAL A 26 -20.59 6.36 20.43
CA VAL A 26 -20.14 6.18 19.04
C VAL A 26 -19.32 7.42 18.66
N PRO A 27 -18.10 7.25 18.14
CA PRO A 27 -17.34 8.38 17.60
C PRO A 27 -18.12 9.03 16.46
N ASN A 28 -18.50 10.31 16.62
CA ASN A 28 -19.16 11.10 15.56
C ASN A 28 -18.16 11.62 14.51
N HIS A 29 -16.87 11.31 14.67
CA HIS A 29 -15.82 11.67 13.74
C HIS A 29 -15.15 10.40 13.21
N PRO A 30 -14.84 10.33 11.90
CA PRO A 30 -14.18 9.18 11.32
C PRO A 30 -12.81 8.97 11.97
N LEU A 31 -12.57 7.74 12.46
CA LEU A 31 -11.32 7.37 13.14
C LEU A 31 -10.10 7.46 12.20
N LEU A 32 -10.32 7.21 10.91
CA LEU A 32 -9.35 7.48 9.85
C LEU A 32 -9.85 8.63 9.00
N MET A 33 -9.17 9.77 9.07
CA MET A 33 -9.29 10.82 8.07
C MET A 33 -8.37 10.45 6.91
N LYS A 34 -8.91 10.29 5.69
CA LYS A 34 -8.07 10.28 4.50
C LYS A 34 -7.46 11.67 4.37
N LYS A 35 -6.24 11.85 4.88
CA LYS A 35 -5.42 12.99 4.46
C LYS A 35 -5.34 12.89 2.93
N PRO A 36 -5.59 13.97 2.18
CA PRO A 36 -5.19 13.99 0.78
C PRO A 36 -3.69 13.73 0.80
N SER A 37 -3.29 12.52 0.40
CA SER A 37 -1.91 12.26 0.04
C SER A 37 -1.65 13.26 -1.08
N GLY A 38 -0.82 14.27 -0.82
CA GLY A 38 -0.25 15.05 -1.91
C GLY A 38 0.33 14.07 -2.94
N SER A 39 0.35 14.47 -4.21
CA SER A 39 1.03 13.67 -5.23
C SER A 39 2.39 13.27 -4.67
N VAL A 40 2.56 11.97 -4.41
CA VAL A 40 3.89 11.42 -4.19
C VAL A 40 4.66 11.89 -5.41
N PRO A 41 5.78 12.61 -5.26
CA PRO A 41 6.57 12.94 -6.43
C PRO A 41 6.79 11.60 -7.14
N GLU A 42 6.53 11.52 -8.45
CA GLU A 42 7.12 10.47 -9.26
C GLU A 42 8.63 10.73 -9.25
N THR A 43 9.29 10.53 -8.10
CA THR A 43 10.65 10.04 -8.11
C THR A 43 10.48 8.69 -8.79
N SER A 44 10.69 8.65 -10.10
CA SER A 44 10.87 7.36 -10.74
C SER A 44 11.98 6.71 -9.94
N ASP A 45 11.70 5.55 -9.36
CA ASP A 45 12.74 4.71 -8.80
C ASP A 45 13.61 4.34 -10.01
N MET A 46 14.60 5.19 -10.27
CA MET A 46 15.47 5.10 -11.42
C MET A 46 16.24 3.81 -11.22
N LEU A 47 15.92 2.80 -12.01
CA LEU A 47 16.30 1.41 -11.78
C LEU A 47 17.83 1.19 -11.65
N PHE A 48 18.64 2.16 -12.09
CA PHE A 48 20.10 2.09 -12.16
C PHE A 48 20.83 3.37 -11.70
N ASP A 49 20.27 4.14 -10.77
CA ASP A 49 20.91 5.38 -10.29
C ASP A 49 22.26 5.18 -9.58
N ASN A 50 22.54 3.95 -9.11
CA ASN A 50 23.73 3.59 -8.35
C ASN A 50 24.75 2.75 -9.15
N GLU A 51 24.49 2.50 -10.43
CA GLU A 51 25.31 1.61 -11.27
C GLU A 51 26.11 2.35 -12.35
N SER A 52 27.24 1.76 -12.76
CA SER A 52 28.05 2.29 -13.85
C SER A 52 27.41 2.03 -15.23
N LYS A 53 27.71 2.87 -16.22
CA LYS A 53 27.10 2.78 -17.57
C LYS A 53 27.37 1.43 -18.23
N GLU A 54 28.54 0.85 -17.99
CA GLU A 54 28.96 -0.44 -18.52
C GLU A 54 28.07 -1.58 -17.98
N VAL A 55 27.76 -1.55 -16.69
CA VAL A 55 26.89 -2.54 -16.03
C VAL A 55 25.46 -2.47 -16.57
N VAL A 56 24.95 -1.25 -16.74
CA VAL A 56 23.60 -1.01 -17.28
C VAL A 56 23.49 -1.53 -18.72
N LEU A 57 24.53 -1.33 -19.54
CA LEU A 57 24.55 -1.80 -20.93
C LEU A 57 24.57 -3.33 -21.06
N GLU A 58 25.35 -4.03 -20.23
CA GLU A 58 25.35 -5.50 -20.21
C GLU A 58 23.99 -6.04 -19.75
N PHE A 59 23.39 -5.42 -18.74
CA PHE A 59 22.05 -5.78 -18.29
C PHE A 59 21.01 -5.61 -19.41
N ILE A 60 21.05 -4.49 -20.15
CA ILE A 60 20.15 -4.27 -21.30
C ILE A 60 20.37 -5.30 -22.39
N ARG A 61 21.61 -5.72 -22.65
CA ARG A 61 21.93 -6.77 -23.63
C ARG A 61 21.28 -8.09 -23.22
N LEU A 62 21.44 -8.48 -21.94
CA LEU A 62 20.83 -9.69 -21.39
C LEU A 62 19.30 -9.65 -21.45
N MET A 63 18.69 -8.53 -21.04
CA MET A 63 17.23 -8.36 -21.09
C MET A 63 16.69 -8.46 -22.52
N LYS A 64 17.41 -7.94 -23.52
CA LYS A 64 17.03 -8.08 -24.93
C LYS A 64 17.13 -9.52 -25.43
N GLU A 65 18.11 -10.29 -24.97
CA GLU A 65 18.22 -11.73 -25.28
C GLU A 65 17.04 -12.53 -24.68
N GLU A 66 16.53 -12.10 -23.53
CA GLU A 66 15.32 -12.67 -22.89
C GLU A 66 13.99 -12.14 -23.46
N GLY A 67 14.04 -11.24 -24.45
CA GLY A 67 12.85 -10.66 -25.10
C GLY A 67 12.21 -9.49 -24.36
N LEU A 68 12.86 -8.93 -23.34
CA LEU A 68 12.43 -7.75 -22.60
C LEU A 68 12.92 -6.48 -23.28
N THR A 69 12.02 -5.49 -23.42
CA THR A 69 12.32 -4.21 -24.08
C THR A 69 12.65 -3.14 -23.05
N VAL A 70 13.94 -2.80 -22.93
CA VAL A 70 14.42 -1.68 -22.10
C VAL A 70 14.61 -0.43 -22.98
N SER A 71 13.98 0.68 -22.61
CA SER A 71 13.99 1.96 -23.31
C SER A 71 15.04 2.91 -22.75
N LYS A 72 15.43 3.93 -23.52
CA LYS A 72 16.24 5.05 -23.02
C LYS A 72 15.58 5.80 -21.85
N SER A 73 14.26 5.70 -21.72
CA SER A 73 13.49 6.22 -20.58
C SER A 73 13.91 5.59 -19.25
N ASP A 74 14.48 4.38 -19.30
CA ASP A 74 14.85 3.58 -18.13
C ASP A 74 16.32 3.82 -17.71
N ILE A 75 17.07 4.66 -18.43
CA ILE A 75 18.50 4.91 -18.26
C ILE A 75 18.73 6.40 -18.05
N ALA A 76 19.42 6.77 -16.97
CA ALA A 76 19.80 8.15 -16.66
C ALA A 76 20.76 8.76 -17.72
N PRO A 77 20.82 10.11 -17.86
CA PRO A 77 21.84 10.78 -18.68
C PRO A 77 23.30 10.47 -18.25
#